data_AF-A0A4C1TTD5-F1
#
_entry.id   AF-A0A4C1TTD5-F1
#
_cell.length_a   1.000
_cell.length_b   1.000
_cell.length_c   1.000
_cell.angle_alpha   90.00
_cell.angle_beta   90.00
_cell.angle_gamma   90.00
#
_symmetry.space_group_name_H-M   'P 1'
#
loop_
_entity.id
_entity.type
_entity.pdbx_description
1 polymer ?
#
loop_
_entity_poly.entity_id
_entity_poly.type
_entity_poly.pdbx_seq_one_letter_code
_entity_poly.pdbx_strand_id
1 'polypeptide(L)'
;MRHGADVLPGYKHITQAKINSRPLRTEFTEVSAKANLQDLMDHTAKRLLESLPENEKKLTPTVHKILAHGKDIIEYQSLPIGELSEEAQESLNKFYKKYRLQNTFKASRVKQIEDLFNMLAASSDPLISSLRHVKSRKELQWNYTSEMISLLIF
;
A
#
# COMPACT_ATOMS: atom_id res chain seq x y z
N MET A 1 -3.96 -54.52 6.59
CA MET A 1 -4.46 -53.44 5.72
C MET A 1 -4.49 -52.16 6.56
N ARG A 2 -3.62 -51.18 6.30
CA ARG A 2 -3.69 -49.88 6.99
C ARG A 2 -4.86 -49.12 6.37
N HIS A 3 -5.94 -48.92 7.12
CA HIS A 3 -7.03 -48.01 6.73
C HIS A 3 -6.52 -46.56 6.85
N GLY A 4 -5.63 -46.18 5.92
CA GLY A 4 -4.89 -44.93 5.94
C GLY A 4 -5.64 -43.83 5.21
N ALA A 5 -6.66 -43.28 5.85
CA ALA A 5 -7.28 -42.02 5.43
C ALA A 5 -7.18 -40.98 6.55
N ASP A 6 -5.96 -40.74 7.04
CA ASP A 6 -5.62 -39.59 7.90
C ASP A 6 -5.44 -38.34 7.03
N VAL A 7 -6.46 -38.05 6.19
CA VAL A 7 -6.40 -36.97 5.19
C VAL A 7 -6.50 -35.60 5.88
N LEU A 8 -7.12 -35.54 7.06
CA LEU A 8 -7.34 -34.30 7.81
C LEU A 8 -6.86 -34.45 9.26
N PRO A 9 -6.21 -33.41 9.81
CA PRO A 9 -5.77 -33.42 11.20
C PRO A 9 -6.96 -33.46 12.17
N GLY A 10 -6.76 -34.09 13.34
CA GLY A 10 -7.77 -34.15 14.39
C GLY A 10 -8.22 -32.76 14.87
N TYR A 11 -9.49 -32.64 15.26
CA TYR A 11 -10.12 -31.36 15.63
C TYR A 11 -9.35 -30.57 16.69
N LYS A 12 -8.72 -31.23 17.67
CA LYS A 12 -7.89 -30.59 18.69
C LYS A 12 -6.69 -29.84 18.09
N HIS A 13 -6.03 -30.42 17.09
CA HIS A 13 -4.92 -29.78 16.40
C HIS A 13 -5.39 -28.55 15.60
N ILE A 14 -6.53 -28.67 14.92
CA ILE A 14 -7.13 -27.54 14.17
C ILE A 14 -7.49 -26.41 15.14
N THR A 15 -8.12 -26.71 16.27
CA THR A 15 -8.51 -25.72 17.27
C THR A 15 -7.30 -25.03 17.89
N GLN A 16 -6.25 -25.78 18.24
CA GLN A 16 -5.01 -25.20 18.75
C GLN A 16 -4.31 -24.32 17.70
N ALA A 17 -4.24 -24.78 16.45
CA ALA A 17 -3.68 -23.99 15.36
C ALA A 17 -4.46 -22.70 15.12
N LYS A 18 -5.81 -22.74 15.19
CA LYS A 18 -6.68 -21.56 15.12
C LYS A 18 -6.44 -20.60 16.26
N ILE A 19 -6.22 -21.08 17.48
CA ILE A 19 -5.90 -20.24 18.65
C ILE A 19 -4.53 -19.58 18.45
N ASN A 20 -3.53 -20.35 18.01
CA ASN A 20 -2.17 -19.85 17.78
C ASN A 20 -2.08 -18.87 16.61
N SER A 21 -3.06 -18.89 15.69
CA SER A 21 -3.16 -17.99 14.55
C SER A 21 -3.92 -16.69 14.86
N ARG A 22 -4.13 -16.37 16.14
CA ARG A 22 -4.81 -15.14 16.57
C ARG A 22 -3.79 -14.10 17.05
N PRO A 23 -3.97 -12.82 16.69
CA PRO A 23 -3.22 -11.72 17.30
C PRO A 23 -3.42 -11.65 18.81
N LEU A 24 -2.44 -11.10 19.52
CA LEU A 24 -2.52 -10.87 20.95
C LEU A 24 -3.66 -9.88 21.27
N ARG A 25 -4.29 -10.03 22.45
CA ARG A 25 -5.36 -9.13 22.94
C ARG A 25 -6.53 -8.93 21.96
N THR A 26 -6.86 -9.97 21.19
CA THR A 26 -8.04 -9.94 20.33
C THR A 26 -9.31 -10.19 21.16
N GLU A 27 -10.26 -9.27 21.09
CA GLU A 27 -11.60 -9.40 21.66
C GLU A 27 -12.54 -10.01 20.62
N PHE A 28 -13.41 -10.93 21.05
CA PHE A 28 -14.35 -11.63 20.18
C PHE A 28 -15.77 -11.47 20.71
N THR A 29 -16.69 -11.18 19.81
CA THR A 29 -18.13 -11.32 20.02
C THR A 29 -18.67 -12.38 19.07
N GLU A 30 -19.96 -12.70 19.16
CA GLU A 30 -20.60 -13.63 18.23
C GLU A 30 -20.57 -13.13 16.77
N VAL A 31 -20.40 -11.82 16.56
CA VAL A 31 -20.56 -11.16 15.25
C VAL A 31 -19.31 -10.40 14.78
N SER A 32 -18.33 -10.15 15.65
CA SER A 32 -17.16 -9.34 15.32
C SER A 32 -15.94 -9.71 16.15
N ALA A 33 -14.76 -9.30 15.67
CA ALA A 33 -13.51 -9.38 16.42
C ALA A 33 -12.78 -8.05 16.34
N LYS A 34 -12.14 -7.64 17.44
CA LYS A 34 -11.35 -6.41 17.52
C LYS A 34 -9.94 -6.76 17.97
N ALA A 35 -8.93 -6.27 17.24
CA ALA A 35 -7.53 -6.44 17.57
C ALA A 35 -6.81 -5.08 17.52
N ASN A 36 -5.76 -4.91 18.32
CA ASN A 36 -4.87 -3.76 18.18
C ASN A 36 -4.09 -3.89 16.87
N LEU A 37 -3.89 -2.77 16.17
CA LEU A 37 -3.18 -2.74 14.90
C LEU A 37 -1.75 -3.29 15.01
N GLN A 38 -1.00 -2.91 16.06
CA GLN A 38 0.36 -3.40 16.25
C GLN A 38 0.38 -4.90 16.54
N ASP A 39 -0.52 -5.38 17.41
CA ASP A 39 -0.63 -6.81 17.74
C ASP A 39 -0.96 -7.64 16.49
N LEU A 40 -1.78 -7.11 15.58
CA LEU A 40 -2.10 -7.72 14.29
C LEU A 40 -0.88 -7.78 13.36
N MET A 41 -0.10 -6.71 13.30
CA MET A 41 1.07 -6.60 12.42
C MET A 41 2.23 -7.47 12.91
N ASP A 42 2.50 -7.50 14.22
CA ASP A 42 3.50 -8.36 14.84
C ASP A 42 3.15 -9.84 14.65
N HIS A 43 1.88 -10.20 14.85
CA HIS A 43 1.39 -11.55 14.59
C HIS A 43 1.57 -11.94 13.11
N THR A 44 1.30 -11.01 12.18
CA THR A 44 1.51 -11.23 10.74
C THR A 44 2.98 -11.44 10.41
N ALA A 45 3.88 -10.62 10.99
CA ALA A 45 5.33 -10.77 10.81
C ALA A 45 5.83 -12.14 11.28
N LYS A 46 5.38 -12.58 12.47
CA LYS A 46 5.71 -13.90 13.01
C LYS A 46 5.28 -15.03 12.07
N ARG A 47 4.03 -15.00 11.58
CA ARG A 47 3.51 -16.04 10.69
C ARG A 47 4.22 -16.07 9.34
N LEU A 48 4.54 -14.91 8.78
CA LEU A 48 5.33 -14.84 7.55
C LEU A 48 6.69 -15.50 7.76
N LEU A 49 7.40 -15.17 8.83
CA LEU A 49 8.70 -15.77 9.15
C LEU A 49 8.62 -17.29 9.40
N GLU A 50 7.55 -17.79 10.01
CA GLU A 50 7.31 -19.22 10.23
C GLU A 50 6.98 -19.98 8.93
N SER A 51 6.38 -19.29 7.95
CA SER A 51 6.06 -19.87 6.64
C SER A 51 7.24 -19.95 5.68
N LEU A 52 8.29 -19.15 5.94
CA LEU A 52 9.49 -19.11 5.10
C LEU A 52 10.46 -20.23 5.48
N PRO A 53 11.22 -20.77 4.51
CA PRO A 53 12.19 -21.80 4.80
C PRO A 53 13.34 -21.21 5.64
N GLU A 54 13.99 -22.04 6.47
CA GLU A 54 14.98 -21.61 7.47
C GLU A 54 16.13 -20.77 6.86
N ASN A 55 16.50 -21.06 5.61
CA ASN A 55 17.54 -20.35 4.86
C ASN A 55 17.14 -18.91 4.44
N GLU A 56 15.85 -18.55 4.53
CA GLU A 56 15.28 -17.30 4.02
C GLU A 56 14.40 -16.56 5.05
N LYS A 57 14.60 -16.79 6.35
CA LYS A 57 13.89 -16.06 7.43
C LYS A 57 14.31 -14.59 7.56
N LYS A 58 14.07 -13.82 6.51
CA LYS A 58 14.34 -12.38 6.44
C LYS A 58 13.19 -11.72 5.70
N LEU A 59 12.65 -10.66 6.31
CA LEU A 59 11.69 -9.80 5.62
C LEU A 59 12.45 -8.77 4.78
N THR A 60 11.87 -8.39 3.64
CA THR A 60 12.39 -7.25 2.89
C THR A 60 12.21 -5.96 3.71
N PRO A 61 13.07 -4.95 3.54
CA PRO A 61 12.95 -3.70 4.29
C PRO A 61 11.57 -3.03 4.16
N THR A 62 10.91 -3.15 3.01
CA THR A 62 9.57 -2.63 2.78
C THR A 62 8.54 -3.32 3.66
N VAL A 63 8.52 -4.65 3.68
CA VAL A 63 7.58 -5.42 4.51
C VAL A 63 7.86 -5.20 5.98
N HIS A 64 9.13 -5.14 6.38
CA HIS A 64 9.52 -4.82 7.74
C HIS A 64 9.06 -3.42 8.16
N LYS A 65 9.28 -2.39 7.34
CA LYS A 65 8.82 -1.02 7.64
C LYS A 65 7.30 -0.96 7.80
N ILE A 66 6.56 -1.65 6.92
CA ILE A 66 5.12 -1.73 7.03
C ILE A 66 4.76 -2.41 8.35
N LEU A 67 5.21 -3.63 8.62
CA LEU A 67 4.76 -4.41 9.78
C LEU A 67 5.28 -3.90 11.13
N ALA A 68 6.50 -3.36 11.19
CA ALA A 68 7.10 -2.90 12.44
C ALA A 68 6.80 -1.43 12.75
N HIS A 69 6.70 -0.58 11.72
CA HIS A 69 6.59 0.88 11.89
C HIS A 69 5.34 1.47 11.24
N GLY A 70 4.50 0.68 10.57
CA GLY A 70 3.36 1.20 9.82
C GLY A 70 2.35 1.93 10.71
N LYS A 71 2.13 1.44 11.93
CA LYS A 71 1.29 2.13 12.93
C LYS A 71 1.86 3.52 13.25
N ASP A 72 3.14 3.58 13.62
CA ASP A 72 3.81 4.84 13.97
C ASP A 72 3.76 5.81 12.78
N ILE A 73 4.04 5.33 11.56
CA ILE A 73 3.98 6.15 10.36
C ILE A 73 2.59 6.78 10.19
N ILE A 74 1.52 5.99 10.33
CA ILE A 74 0.14 6.49 10.24
C ILE A 74 -0.16 7.53 11.32
N GLU A 75 0.29 7.31 12.56
CA GLU A 75 0.05 8.22 13.68
C GLU A 75 0.82 9.55 13.57
N TYR A 76 2.06 9.52 13.04
CA TYR A 76 2.91 10.72 12.95
C TYR A 76 2.73 11.55 11.66
N GLN A 77 2.09 11.02 10.61
CA GLN A 77 1.86 11.79 9.38
C GLN A 77 0.69 12.76 9.53
N SER A 78 0.84 13.98 9.02
CA SER A 78 -0.22 15.00 9.04
C SER A 78 -1.27 14.83 7.93
N LEU A 79 -0.96 14.06 6.89
CA LEU A 79 -1.82 13.81 5.74
C LEU A 79 -1.99 12.31 5.53
N PRO A 80 -3.11 11.86 4.92
CA PRO A 80 -3.27 10.47 4.53
C PRO A 80 -2.10 9.99 3.68
N ILE A 81 -1.65 8.75 3.92
CA ILE A 81 -0.42 8.23 3.31
C ILE A 81 -0.46 8.23 1.78
N GLY A 82 -1.66 8.12 1.19
CA GLY A 82 -1.86 8.18 -0.26
C GLY A 82 -1.62 9.57 -0.86
N GLU A 83 -1.86 10.66 -0.10
CA GLU A 83 -1.59 12.03 -0.56
C GLU A 83 -0.09 12.34 -0.54
N LEU A 84 0.67 11.69 0.33
CA LEU A 84 2.12 11.79 0.41
C LEU A 84 2.85 10.86 -0.58
N SER A 85 2.12 10.17 -1.45
CA SER A 85 2.67 9.19 -2.38
C SER A 85 3.48 9.82 -3.53
N GLU A 86 4.56 9.16 -3.94
CA GLU A 86 5.38 9.55 -5.09
C GLU A 86 4.68 9.30 -6.44
N GLU A 87 3.59 8.53 -6.49
CA GLU A 87 2.89 8.13 -7.72
C GLU A 87 2.46 9.33 -8.60
N ALA A 88 2.06 10.43 -7.98
CA ALA A 88 1.69 11.66 -8.68
C ALA A 88 2.90 12.26 -9.42
N GLN A 89 4.05 12.30 -8.75
CA GLN A 89 5.31 12.78 -9.32
C GLN A 89 5.82 11.83 -10.42
N GLU A 90 5.76 10.52 -10.20
CA GLU A 90 6.19 9.54 -11.19
C GLU A 90 5.32 9.58 -12.46
N SER A 91 4.03 9.80 -12.30
CA SER A 91 3.10 9.99 -13.43
C SER A 91 3.48 11.21 -14.29
N LEU A 92 4.03 12.26 -13.67
CA LEU A 92 4.54 13.45 -14.35
C LEU A 92 5.70 13.12 -15.31
N ASN A 93 6.47 12.06 -15.06
CA ASN A 93 7.59 11.65 -15.93
C ASN A 93 7.14 11.35 -17.37
N LYS A 94 5.88 10.95 -17.56
CA LYS A 94 5.29 10.77 -18.90
C LYS A 94 5.20 12.11 -19.63
N PHE A 95 4.76 13.16 -18.94
CA PHE A 95 4.68 14.52 -19.48
C PHE A 95 6.05 15.13 -19.68
N TYR A 96 7.00 14.91 -18.75
CA TYR A 96 8.40 15.32 -18.92
C TYR A 96 8.99 14.83 -20.26
N LYS A 97 8.85 13.52 -20.54
CA LYS A 97 9.33 12.93 -21.80
C LYS A 97 8.63 13.52 -23.02
N LYS A 98 7.32 13.75 -22.93
CA LYS A 98 6.51 14.35 -23.99
C LYS A 98 6.92 15.80 -24.29
N TYR A 99 6.96 16.66 -23.26
CA TYR A 99 7.35 18.06 -23.39
C TYR A 99 8.77 18.18 -23.89
N ARG A 100 9.69 17.33 -23.37
CA ARG A 100 11.03 17.26 -23.92
C ARG A 100 10.93 17.01 -25.41
N LEU A 101 10.27 15.97 -25.92
CA LEU A 101 10.24 15.70 -27.36
C LEU A 101 9.56 16.79 -28.22
N GLN A 102 8.42 17.33 -27.78
CA GLN A 102 7.51 18.11 -28.62
C GLN A 102 7.53 19.63 -28.38
N ASN A 103 7.98 20.09 -27.20
CA ASN A 103 7.78 21.46 -26.74
C ASN A 103 9.09 22.16 -26.33
N THR A 104 10.26 21.62 -26.71
CA THR A 104 11.56 22.24 -26.38
C THR A 104 12.42 22.45 -27.61
N PHE A 105 13.22 23.51 -27.56
CA PHE A 105 14.28 23.76 -28.53
C PHE A 105 15.34 22.65 -28.52
N LYS A 106 15.84 22.26 -29.70
CA LYS A 106 16.75 21.11 -29.87
C LYS A 106 18.20 21.45 -30.14
N ALA A 107 18.50 22.69 -30.53
CA ALA A 107 19.87 23.05 -30.90
C ALA A 107 20.74 23.45 -29.69
N SER A 108 20.15 23.70 -28.51
CA SER A 108 20.90 24.01 -27.29
C SER A 108 20.31 23.29 -26.09
N ARG A 109 21.19 22.67 -25.29
CA ARG A 109 20.80 22.01 -24.04
C ARG A 109 20.27 22.99 -23.00
N VAL A 110 20.87 24.18 -22.92
CA VAL A 110 20.46 25.21 -21.94
C VAL A 110 19.03 25.66 -22.26
N LYS A 111 18.78 26.03 -23.51
CA LYS A 111 17.43 26.41 -23.97
C LYS A 111 16.42 25.25 -23.87
N GLN A 112 16.86 24.01 -24.14
CA GLN A 112 16.00 22.84 -23.96
C GLN A 112 15.53 22.67 -22.51
N ILE A 113 16.42 22.89 -21.53
CA ILE A 113 16.07 22.75 -20.10
C ILE A 113 15.18 23.92 -19.67
N GLU A 114 15.47 25.14 -20.11
CA GLU A 114 14.65 26.33 -19.85
C GLU A 114 13.22 26.15 -20.36
N ASP A 115 13.05 25.74 -21.62
CA ASP A 115 11.74 25.45 -22.21
C ASP A 115 10.99 24.35 -21.45
N LEU A 116 11.71 23.29 -21.07
CA LEU A 116 11.12 22.17 -20.33
C LEU A 116 10.64 22.60 -18.96
N PHE A 117 11.43 23.40 -18.25
CA PHE A 117 11.07 23.96 -16.95
C PHE A 117 9.84 24.86 -17.08
N ASN A 118 9.81 25.77 -18.05
CA ASN A 118 8.67 26.65 -18.29
C ASN A 118 7.39 25.87 -18.61
N MET A 119 7.48 24.82 -19.42
CA MET A 119 6.34 23.95 -19.73
C MET A 119 5.82 23.21 -18.50
N LEU A 120 6.71 22.71 -17.65
CA LEU A 120 6.32 22.04 -16.40
C LEU A 120 5.70 23.03 -15.42
N ALA A 121 6.30 24.20 -15.23
CA ALA A 121 5.78 25.27 -14.36
C ALA A 121 4.37 25.71 -14.78
N ALA A 122 4.15 25.95 -16.07
CA ALA A 122 2.83 26.28 -16.60
C ALA A 122 1.81 25.14 -16.45
N SER A 123 2.27 23.88 -16.45
CA SER A 123 1.39 22.72 -16.23
C SER A 123 0.97 22.54 -14.77
N SER A 124 1.81 22.95 -13.82
CA SER A 124 1.55 22.89 -12.38
C SER A 124 0.86 24.13 -11.82
N ASP A 125 0.74 25.20 -12.61
CA ASP A 125 0.12 26.44 -12.18
C ASP A 125 -1.36 26.22 -11.78
N PRO A 126 -1.77 26.57 -10.55
CA PRO A 126 -3.14 26.33 -10.08
C PRO A 126 -4.21 27.09 -10.87
N LEU A 127 -3.93 28.34 -11.27
CA LEU A 127 -4.85 29.15 -12.05
C LEU A 127 -5.03 28.54 -13.44
N ILE A 128 -3.95 28.20 -14.14
CA ILE A 128 -4.01 27.54 -15.45
C ILE A 128 -4.69 26.17 -15.33
N SER A 129 -4.41 25.42 -14.26
CA SER A 129 -5.03 24.12 -14.01
C SER A 129 -6.54 24.23 -13.80
N SER A 130 -7.00 25.21 -13.03
CA SER A 130 -8.44 25.45 -12.78
C SER A 130 -9.22 25.85 -14.04
N LEU A 131 -8.58 26.54 -14.98
CA LEU A 131 -9.18 26.93 -16.26
C LEU A 131 -9.17 25.80 -17.31
N ARG A 132 -8.43 24.71 -17.05
CA ARG A 132 -8.28 23.61 -17.99
C ARG A 132 -9.54 22.77 -18.02
N HIS A 133 -10.07 22.51 -19.21
CA HIS A 133 -11.16 21.55 -19.37
C HIS A 133 -10.64 20.13 -19.12
N VAL A 134 -10.84 19.62 -17.90
CA VAL A 134 -10.51 18.24 -17.54
C VAL A 134 -11.75 17.37 -17.74
N LYS A 135 -11.62 16.24 -18.42
CA LYS A 135 -12.70 15.24 -18.47
C LYS A 135 -12.94 14.75 -17.05
N SER A 136 -14.19 14.76 -16.59
CA SER A 136 -14.52 14.16 -15.29
C SER A 136 -13.98 12.74 -15.24
N ARG A 137 -13.26 12.42 -14.17
CA ARG A 137 -12.75 11.07 -13.96
C ARG A 137 -13.98 10.17 -13.82
N LYS A 138 -14.04 9.05 -14.54
CA LYS A 138 -15.07 8.04 -14.28
C LYS A 138 -14.91 7.61 -12.82
N GLU A 139 -15.99 7.63 -12.06
CA GLU A 139 -16.00 7.07 -10.71
C GLU A 139 -15.52 5.63 -10.81
N LEU A 140 -14.39 5.34 -10.19
CA LEU A 140 -13.89 3.98 -10.08
C LEU A 140 -14.80 3.29 -9.05
N GLN A 141 -15.45 2.21 -9.47
CA GLN A 141 -16.13 1.32 -8.52
C GLN A 141 -15.04 0.59 -7.74
N TRP A 142 -14.87 0.96 -6.48
CA TRP A 142 -13.90 0.32 -5.60
C TRP A 142 -14.47 -0.98 -5.06
N ASN A 143 -13.77 -2.09 -5.33
CA ASN A 143 -14.09 -3.39 -4.76
C ASN A 143 -13.36 -3.56 -3.42
N TYR A 144 -13.71 -2.74 -2.43
CA TYR A 144 -13.18 -2.92 -1.07
C TYR A 144 -13.81 -4.16 -0.43
N THR A 145 -12.99 -4.97 0.23
CA THR A 145 -13.53 -6.04 1.07
C THR A 145 -14.14 -5.43 2.34
N SER A 146 -15.06 -6.16 2.97
CA SER A 146 -15.72 -5.71 4.21
C SER A 146 -14.73 -5.40 5.33
N GLU A 147 -13.59 -6.12 5.38
CA GLU A 147 -12.51 -5.90 6.33
C GLU A 147 -11.71 -4.62 6.04
N MET A 148 -11.54 -4.24 4.77
CA MET A 148 -10.89 -2.96 4.44
C MET A 148 -11.77 -1.79 4.87
N ILE A 149 -13.07 -1.88 4.63
CA ILE A 149 -14.03 -0.84 5.00
C ILE A 149 -14.04 -0.63 6.52
N SER A 150 -13.96 -1.71 7.32
CA SER A 150 -13.89 -1.58 8.78
C SER A 150 -12.60 -0.92 9.29
N LEU A 151 -11.51 -1.00 8.52
CA LEU A 151 -10.23 -0.36 8.85
C LEU A 151 -10.14 1.10 8.37
N LEU A 152 -10.99 1.52 7.43
CA LEU A 152 -11.03 2.90 6.92
C LEU A 152 -11.69 3.89 7.90
N ILE A 153 -12.37 3.40 8.94
CA ILE A 153 -13.10 4.20 9.94
C ILE A 153 -12.27 4.30 11.24
N PHE A 154 -11.05 4.82 11.12
CA PHE A 154 -10.42 5.53 12.21
C PHE A 154 -10.94 6.98 12.25
#